data_AF-A0A7C4DQF1-F1
#
_entry.id   AF-A0A7C4DQF1-F1
#
_cell.length_a   1.000
_cell.length_b   1.000
_cell.length_c   1.000
_cell.angle_alpha   90.00
_cell.angle_beta   90.00
_cell.angle_gamma   90.00
#
_symmetry.space_group_name_H-M   'P 1'
#
loop_
_entity.id
_entity.type
_entity.pdbx_description
1 polymer ?
#
loop_
_entity_poly.entity_id
_entity_poly.type
_entity_poly.pdbx_seq_one_letter_code
_entity_poly.pdbx_strand_id
1 'polypeptide(L)'
;MSPDKPVHRYIGIALVAAGTIIVILAVITAYYSFYNYTLPSIYGSLEESITRLINALVEIAVRLGFLGVIVWAGSVLLRYGIQSFKVESPPSKQGS
;
A
#
# COMPACT_ATOMS: atom_id res chain seq x y z
N MET A 1 7.17 34.12 -21.40
CA MET A 1 6.16 33.12 -21.78
C MET A 1 6.71 31.77 -21.37
N SER A 2 6.29 31.23 -20.22
CA SER A 2 6.75 29.91 -19.73
C SER A 2 5.52 29.06 -19.42
N PRO A 3 5.15 28.11 -20.31
CA PRO A 3 4.00 27.25 -20.15
C PRO A 3 4.34 26.00 -19.31
N ASP A 4 4.77 26.18 -18.07
CA ASP A 4 5.30 25.06 -17.26
C ASP A 4 4.28 24.52 -16.23
N LYS A 5 3.12 25.17 -16.12
CA LYS A 5 2.04 24.84 -15.16
C LYS A 5 1.33 23.49 -15.36
N PRO A 6 1.13 22.94 -16.59
CA PRO A 6 0.38 21.69 -16.71
C PRO A 6 1.16 20.48 -16.17
N VAL A 7 2.49 20.46 -16.34
CA VAL A 7 3.32 19.28 -16.11
C VAL A 7 3.35 18.90 -14.62
N HIS A 8 3.51 19.87 -13.72
CA HIS A 8 3.49 19.61 -12.27
C HIS A 8 2.15 19.03 -11.80
N ARG A 9 1.04 19.51 -12.36
CA ARG A 9 -0.29 18.99 -12.06
C ARG A 9 -0.47 17.56 -12.56
N TYR A 10 0.02 17.23 -13.76
CA TYR A 10 -0.03 15.86 -14.28
C TYR A 10 0.85 14.89 -13.49
N ILE A 11 2.03 15.33 -13.03
CA ILE A 11 2.91 14.52 -12.17
C ILE A 11 2.24 14.21 -10.83
N GLY A 12 1.56 15.19 -10.22
CA GLY A 12 0.79 14.99 -8.99
C GLY A 12 -0.35 13.98 -9.16
N ILE A 13 -1.10 14.06 -10.27
CA ILE A 13 -2.18 13.10 -10.60
C ILE A 13 -1.59 11.70 -10.80
N ALA A 14 -0.48 11.59 -11.53
CA ALA A 14 0.18 10.30 -11.78
C ALA A 14 0.69 9.65 -10.49
N LEU A 15 1.24 10.43 -9.55
CA LEU A 15 1.67 9.93 -8.24
C LEU A 15 0.51 9.39 -7.41
N VAL A 16 -0.60 10.12 -7.37
CA VAL A 16 -1.81 9.71 -6.63
C VAL A 16 -2.44 8.45 -7.26
N ALA A 17 -2.50 8.40 -8.59
CA ALA A 17 -3.00 7.23 -9.31
C ALA A 17 -2.13 6.00 -9.06
N ALA A 18 -0.79 6.14 -9.14
CA ALA A 18 0.14 5.05 -8.86
C ALA A 18 0.03 4.55 -7.41
N GLY A 19 -0.03 5.46 -6.42
CA GLY A 19 -0.21 5.10 -5.02
C GLY A 19 -1.54 4.38 -4.77
N THR A 20 -2.61 4.82 -5.41
CA THR A 20 -3.93 4.18 -5.32
C THR A 20 -3.90 2.77 -5.90
N ILE A 21 -3.29 2.57 -7.06
CA ILE A 21 -3.14 1.24 -7.68
C ILE A 21 -2.35 0.30 -6.77
N ILE A 22 -1.24 0.78 -6.19
CA ILE A 22 -0.41 -0.01 -5.26
C ILE A 22 -1.22 -0.46 -4.04
N VAL A 23 -2.01 0.44 -3.44
CA VAL A 23 -2.87 0.11 -2.30
C VAL A 23 -3.95 -0.90 -2.69
N ILE A 24 -4.61 -0.73 -3.84
CA ILE A 24 -5.62 -1.66 -4.34
C ILE A 24 -5.02 -3.05 -4.56
N LEU A 25 -3.85 -3.14 -5.20
CA LEU A 25 -3.16 -4.41 -5.42
C LEU A 25 -2.75 -5.09 -4.10
N ALA A 26 -2.31 -4.30 -3.12
CA ALA A 26 -2.01 -4.82 -1.78
C ALA A 26 -3.25 -5.44 -1.14
N VAL A 27 -4.39 -4.73 -1.17
CA VAL A 27 -5.67 -5.22 -0.63
C VAL A 27 -6.15 -6.48 -1.35
N ILE A 28 -6.05 -6.52 -2.67
CA ILE A 28 -6.41 -7.71 -3.47
C ILE A 28 -5.52 -8.90 -3.07
N THR A 29 -4.20 -8.68 -2.96
CA THR A 29 -3.25 -9.73 -2.57
C THR A 29 -3.52 -10.21 -1.15
N ALA A 30 -3.85 -9.31 -0.23
CA ALA A 30 -4.28 -9.65 1.13
C ALA A 30 -5.53 -10.53 1.11
N TYR A 31 -6.53 -10.11 0.33
CA TYR A 31 -7.81 -10.79 0.22
C TYR A 31 -7.64 -12.20 -0.33
N TYR A 32 -6.91 -12.36 -1.43
CA TYR A 32 -6.60 -13.69 -1.97
C TYR A 32 -5.75 -14.53 -1.02
N SER A 33 -4.78 -13.92 -0.33
CA SER A 33 -3.97 -14.62 0.65
C SER A 33 -4.78 -15.08 1.86
N PHE A 34 -5.85 -14.38 2.22
CA PHE A 34 -6.70 -14.74 3.36
C PHE A 34 -7.71 -15.82 2.97
N TYR A 35 -8.33 -15.70 1.79
CA TYR A 35 -9.36 -16.65 1.33
C TYR A 35 -8.81 -17.95 0.75
N ASN A 36 -7.64 -17.93 0.12
CA ASN A 36 -6.99 -19.16 -0.36
C ASN A 36 -6.12 -19.83 0.70
N TYR A 37 -6.07 -19.27 1.92
CA TYR A 37 -5.34 -19.92 3.00
C TYR A 37 -6.11 -21.14 3.49
N THR A 38 -5.77 -22.30 2.95
CA THR A 38 -6.28 -23.57 3.45
C THR A 38 -5.38 -23.99 4.60
N LEU A 39 -5.95 -24.18 5.79
CA LEU A 39 -5.22 -24.74 6.93
C LEU A 39 -4.54 -26.05 6.48
N PRO A 40 -3.24 -26.24 6.75
CA PRO A 40 -2.58 -27.50 6.42
C PRO A 40 -3.34 -28.61 7.15
N SER A 41 -3.81 -29.60 6.40
CA SER A 41 -4.49 -30.74 6.96
C SER A 41 -3.55 -31.44 7.96
N ILE A 42 -4.01 -31.54 9.21
CA ILE A 42 -3.22 -32.08 10.31
C ILE A 42 -3.19 -33.61 10.15
N TYR A 43 -2.25 -34.10 9.35
CA TYR A 43 -1.93 -35.51 9.21
C TYR A 43 -0.44 -35.71 9.51
N GLY A 44 -0.13 -36.48 10.55
CA GLY A 44 1.26 -36.75 10.99
C GLY A 44 1.41 -36.79 12.51
N SER A 45 2.66 -36.85 12.97
CA SER A 45 2.98 -36.82 14.41
C SER A 45 2.69 -35.44 15.04
N LEU A 46 2.62 -35.37 16.38
CA LEU A 46 2.36 -34.13 17.12
C LEU A 46 3.41 -33.05 16.81
N GLU A 47 4.69 -33.45 16.75
CA GLU A 47 5.82 -32.57 16.46
C GLU A 47 5.73 -31.98 15.04
N GLU A 48 5.34 -32.79 14.08
CA GLU A 48 5.19 -32.38 12.69
C GLU A 48 3.99 -31.43 12.50
N SER A 49 2.92 -31.65 13.25
CA SER A 49 1.73 -30.80 13.28
C SER A 49 2.03 -29.42 13.87
N ILE A 50 2.79 -29.38 14.97
CA ILE A 50 3.24 -28.13 15.60
C ILE A 50 4.16 -27.35 14.65
N THR A 51 5.10 -28.05 14.00
CA THR A 51 6.04 -27.40 13.05
C THR A 51 5.31 -26.80 11.86
N ARG A 52 4.32 -27.52 11.30
CA ARG A 52 3.47 -27.00 10.20
C ARG A 52 2.65 -25.79 10.64
N LEU A 53 2.12 -25.80 11.86
CA LEU A 53 1.36 -24.66 12.40
C LEU A 53 2.24 -23.44 12.62
N ILE A 54 3.46 -23.61 13.12
CA ILE A 54 4.44 -22.52 13.27
C ILE A 54 4.81 -21.94 11.91
N ASN A 55 5.10 -22.78 10.92
CA ASN A 55 5.41 -22.33 9.57
C ASN A 55 4.25 -21.55 8.95
N ALA A 56 3.02 -22.03 9.14
CA ALA A 56 1.82 -21.32 8.72
C ALA A 56 1.70 -19.93 9.36
N LEU A 57 1.94 -19.84 10.67
CA LEU A 57 1.87 -18.59 11.42
C LEU A 57 2.94 -17.59 10.97
N VAL A 58 4.17 -18.07 10.75
CA VAL A 58 5.29 -17.25 10.24
C VAL A 58 4.98 -16.74 8.84
N GLU A 59 4.45 -17.60 7.96
CA GLU A 59 4.08 -17.21 6.60
C GLU A 59 3.01 -16.11 6.60
N ILE A 60 1.98 -16.25 7.44
CA ILE A 60 0.93 -15.23 7.61
C ILE A 60 1.53 -13.94 8.18
N ALA A 61 2.39 -14.02 9.19
CA ALA A 61 3.02 -12.86 9.82
C ALA A 61 3.91 -12.08 8.82
N VAL A 62 4.69 -12.78 8.00
CA VAL A 62 5.54 -12.17 6.97
C VAL A 62 4.67 -11.48 5.89
N ARG A 63 3.59 -12.13 5.45
CA ARG A 63 2.66 -11.54 4.47
C ARG A 63 1.98 -10.29 5.01
N LEU A 64 1.53 -10.32 6.27
CA LEU A 64 0.98 -9.15 6.96
C LEU A 64 2.00 -8.02 7.10
N GLY A 65 3.25 -8.34 7.44
CA GLY A 65 4.35 -7.37 7.50
C GLY A 65 4.58 -6.66 6.17
N PHE A 66 4.65 -7.43 5.06
CA PHE A 66 4.76 -6.87 3.72
C PHE A 66 3.59 -5.97 3.34
N LEU A 67 2.37 -6.39 3.69
CA LEU A 67 1.17 -5.59 3.49
C LEU A 67 1.23 -4.25 4.22
N GLY A 68 1.67 -4.25 5.47
CA GLY A 68 1.87 -3.02 6.25
C GLY A 68 2.85 -2.07 5.57
N VAL A 69 3.98 -2.59 5.06
CA VAL A 69 4.98 -1.79 4.35
C VAL A 69 4.42 -1.20 3.06
N ILE A 70 3.66 -1.97 2.28
CA ILE A 70 3.06 -1.49 1.02
C ILE A 70 2.01 -0.40 1.29
N VAL A 71 1.15 -0.59 2.29
CA VAL A 71 0.15 0.42 2.68
C VAL A 71 0.82 1.69 3.20
N TRP A 72 1.91 1.54 3.97
CA TRP A 72 2.70 2.67 4.45
C TRP A 72 3.36 3.43 3.29
N ALA A 73 4.00 2.72 2.35
CA ALA A 73 4.60 3.31 1.16
C ALA A 73 3.56 4.03 0.28
N GLY A 74 2.39 3.41 0.06
CA GLY A 74 1.27 4.03 -0.64
C GLY A 74 0.79 5.31 0.05
N SER A 75 0.66 5.28 1.39
CA SER A 75 0.26 6.45 2.19
C SER A 75 1.27 7.59 2.11
N VAL A 76 2.57 7.29 2.16
CA VAL A 76 3.65 8.27 1.98
C VAL A 76 3.61 8.86 0.57
N LEU A 77 3.42 8.03 -0.46
CA LEU A 77 3.33 8.48 -1.84
C LEU A 77 2.11 9.38 -2.10
N LEU A 78 0.94 9.03 -1.55
CA LEU A 78 -0.24 9.90 -1.58
C LEU A 78 0.00 11.23 -0.87
N ARG A 79 0.68 11.21 0.29
CA ARG A 79 1.01 12.44 1.04
C ARG A 79 1.86 13.39 0.20
N TYR A 80 2.88 12.88 -0.49
CA TYR A 80 3.68 13.69 -1.41
C TYR A 80 2.89 14.18 -2.61
N GLY A 81 2.07 13.32 -3.23
CA GLY A 81 1.20 13.70 -4.35
C GLY A 81 0.24 14.84 -3.99
N ILE A 82 -0.43 14.76 -2.83
CA ILE A 82 -1.36 15.80 -2.35
C ILE A 82 -0.62 17.11 -2.02
N GLN A 83 0.58 17.03 -1.46
CA GLN A 83 1.40 18.21 -1.17
C GLN A 83 1.77 18.97 -2.45
N SER A 84 2.06 18.27 -3.56
CA SER A 84 2.30 18.91 -4.86
C SER A 84 1.10 19.72 -5.37
N PHE A 85 -0.14 19.33 -5.06
CA PHE A 85 -1.33 20.13 -5.39
C PHE A 85 -1.51 21.37 -4.50
N LYS A 86 -1.06 21.30 -3.24
CA LYS A 86 -1.16 22.43 -2.30
C LYS A 86 -0.21 23.57 -2.65
N VAL A 87 0.94 23.27 -3.27
CA VAL A 87 1.92 24.26 -3.75
C VAL A 87 1.37 25.06 -4.95
N GLU A 88 0.45 24.50 -5.73
CA GLU A 88 -0.16 25.15 -6.90
C GLU A 88 -1.28 26.15 -6.54
N SER A 89 -1.71 26.21 -5.27
CA SER A 89 -2.68 27.23 -4.82
C SER A 89 -1.91 28.51 -4.50
N PRO A 90 -2.03 29.59 -5.31
CA PRO A 90 -1.37 30.85 -4.99
C PRO A 90 -1.88 31.35 -3.62
N PRO A 91 -1.03 31.99 -2.80
CA PRO A 91 -1.46 32.55 -1.53
C PRO A 91 -2.60 33.53 -1.80
N SER A 92 -3.82 33.12 -1.46
CA SER A 92 -4.97 34.00 -1.43
C SER A 92 -4.60 35.14 -0.51
N LYS A 93 -4.62 36.35 -1.07
CA LYS A 93 -4.22 37.59 -0.41
C LYS A 93 -4.72 37.61 1.03
N GLN A 94 -3.72 37.67 1.91
CA GLN A 94 -3.78 38.22 3.25
C GLN A 94 -4.81 39.35 3.30
N GLY A 95 -5.81 39.19 4.15
CA GLY A 95 -6.67 40.30 4.53
C GLY A 95 -5.81 41.39 5.17
N SER A 96 -5.97 42.61 4.69
CA SER A 96 -6.16 43.80 5.52
C SER A 96 -6.70 44.93 4.66
#